data_AF-A0A7R6PAZ7-F1
#
_entry.id   AF-A0A7R6PAZ7-F1
#
_cell.length_a   1.000
_cell.length_b   1.000
_cell.length_c   1.000
_cell.angle_alpha   90.00
_cell.angle_beta   90.00
_cell.angle_gamma   90.00
#
_symmetry.space_group_name_H-M   'P 1'
#
loop_
_entity.id
_entity.type
_entity.pdbx_description
1 polymer ?
#
loop_
_entity_poly.entity_id
_entity_poly.type
_entity_poly.pdbx_seq_one_letter_code
_entity_poly.pdbx_strand_id
1 'polypeptide(L)'
;MKNKQYTTQPLNKAIKVALITSLMSFSTSSMAAPLIEGLGGESGFGELALFQNDDSSSNLLNLNFTANFFGSEYNQFYINNNGNITFDSPVSGFTPEPFPASTNPMIAPFWADVDTRGGNSDNLSNNVYVAAPNVDTTIITWNDVGYYSGHTDLTNNFQLVLRDRSDDTGTNGDFDIEFRYDRLEWTTGDASNGAGGFGGTPAQAGFDAGDNTNAFTLPGSFTNEVLELQNQTNVSGGENGLWVFAIRGGNVPGETSENPILPVIVDDSYTFEFDVDLNETVFIDPEVAIGYDYAITSNTSPLIASVILPAGFGDDEYELWLWNGTEFEFSADLNAGSEFDFTTATPAGVDRFRILGIEAGLNVDPTDPLAFVTGLTFASPGTVSMSQTPIVFNTDPASSVPEPAPFALILVGLTAIFWRRRKAL
;
A
#
# COMPACT_ATOMS: atom_id res chain seq x y z
N MET A 1 -38.08 -45.39 -66.64
CA MET A 1 -38.01 -45.62 -65.18
C MET A 1 -36.54 -45.83 -64.83
N LYS A 2 -35.88 -44.82 -64.24
CA LYS A 2 -34.43 -44.82 -63.97
C LYS A 2 -34.20 -45.18 -62.50
N ASN A 3 -33.55 -46.32 -62.24
CA ASN A 3 -33.10 -46.72 -60.91
C ASN A 3 -31.69 -46.17 -60.65
N LYS A 4 -31.56 -45.54 -59.48
CA LYS A 4 -30.32 -45.07 -58.86
C LYS A 4 -29.55 -46.25 -58.29
N GLN A 5 -28.25 -46.33 -58.52
CA GLN A 5 -27.30 -46.82 -57.53
C GLN A 5 -26.05 -45.94 -57.54
N TYR A 6 -25.68 -45.48 -56.35
CA TYR A 6 -24.58 -44.57 -56.07
C TYR A 6 -23.33 -45.36 -55.74
N THR A 7 -22.21 -44.93 -56.31
CA THR A 7 -20.85 -45.41 -56.03
C THR A 7 -20.35 -44.84 -54.70
N THR A 8 -19.86 -45.71 -53.83
CA THR A 8 -19.09 -45.36 -52.62
C THR A 8 -17.60 -45.41 -52.91
N GLN A 9 -16.87 -44.31 -52.67
CA GLN A 9 -15.41 -44.31 -52.49
C GLN A 9 -15.05 -44.00 -51.03
N PRO A 10 -13.96 -44.57 -50.48
CA PRO A 10 -13.69 -44.52 -49.05
C PRO A 10 -12.88 -43.30 -48.58
N LEU A 11 -13.19 -42.96 -47.32
CA LEU A 11 -12.48 -42.19 -46.30
C LEU A 11 -10.99 -41.89 -46.54
N ASN A 12 -10.65 -40.60 -46.59
CA ASN A 12 -9.36 -40.09 -46.11
C ASN A 12 -9.55 -39.46 -44.72
N LYS A 13 -8.79 -39.99 -43.75
CA LYS A 13 -8.66 -39.46 -42.39
C LYS A 13 -8.08 -38.05 -42.43
N ALA A 14 -8.86 -37.05 -42.02
CA ALA A 14 -8.34 -35.78 -41.55
C ALA A 14 -8.41 -35.78 -40.02
N ILE A 15 -7.23 -35.77 -39.41
CA ILE A 15 -6.98 -35.60 -37.99
C ILE A 15 -7.51 -34.21 -37.59
N LYS A 16 -8.57 -34.17 -36.76
CA LYS A 16 -8.94 -32.94 -36.06
C LYS A 16 -8.09 -32.85 -34.80
N VAL A 17 -7.07 -31.99 -34.83
CA VAL A 17 -6.39 -31.51 -33.62
C VAL A 17 -7.42 -30.64 -32.89
N ALA A 18 -7.92 -31.12 -31.76
CA ALA A 18 -8.68 -30.31 -30.83
C ALA A 18 -7.70 -29.40 -30.09
N LEU A 19 -7.70 -28.11 -30.44
CA LEU A 19 -6.99 -27.09 -29.67
C LEU A 19 -7.78 -26.88 -28.37
N ILE A 20 -7.37 -27.56 -27.30
CA ILE A 20 -7.85 -27.25 -25.95
C ILE A 20 -7.06 -26.00 -25.52
N THR A 21 -7.59 -24.82 -25.79
CA THR A 21 -7.16 -23.61 -25.10
C THR A 21 -7.66 -23.69 -23.66
N SER A 22 -6.83 -24.22 -22.77
CA SER A 22 -6.94 -23.97 -21.34
C SER A 22 -6.80 -22.46 -21.15
N LEU A 23 -7.88 -21.76 -20.81
CA LEU A 23 -7.73 -20.47 -20.14
C LEU A 23 -7.06 -20.78 -18.80
N MET A 24 -5.76 -20.49 -18.72
CA MET A 24 -5.14 -20.27 -17.42
C MET A 24 -5.78 -18.99 -16.88
N SER A 25 -6.62 -19.13 -15.85
CA SER A 25 -6.87 -18.02 -14.96
C SER A 25 -5.51 -17.64 -14.38
N PHE A 26 -4.97 -16.50 -14.79
CA PHE A 26 -3.89 -15.88 -14.05
C PHE A 26 -4.51 -15.39 -12.75
N SER A 27 -4.39 -16.20 -11.70
CA SER A 27 -4.30 -15.62 -10.36
C SER A 27 -3.08 -14.72 -10.41
N THR A 28 -3.28 -13.41 -10.34
CA THR A 28 -2.19 -12.51 -9.98
C THR A 28 -1.72 -12.99 -8.62
N SER A 29 -0.60 -13.71 -8.57
CA SER A 29 0.16 -13.81 -7.34
C SER A 29 0.48 -12.37 -6.98
N SER A 30 -0.16 -11.84 -5.94
CA SER A 30 0.30 -10.60 -5.33
C SER A 30 1.79 -10.81 -5.03
N MET A 31 2.64 -10.08 -5.73
CA MET A 31 4.07 -10.09 -5.42
C MET A 31 4.24 -9.24 -4.16
N ALA A 32 5.10 -9.71 -3.26
CA ALA A 32 5.54 -8.94 -2.11
C ALA A 32 6.06 -7.55 -2.56
N ALA A 33 6.00 -6.58 -1.66
CA ALA A 33 6.15 -5.18 -2.01
C ALA A 33 7.58 -4.95 -2.48
N PRO A 34 7.79 -4.57 -3.76
CA PRO A 34 9.12 -4.29 -4.25
C PRO A 34 9.73 -3.17 -3.40
N LEU A 35 11.02 -3.32 -3.11
CA LEU A 35 11.78 -2.25 -2.48
C LEU A 35 11.87 -1.03 -3.40
N ILE A 36 11.95 0.15 -2.80
CA ILE A 36 12.18 1.40 -3.51
C ILE A 36 13.63 1.41 -4.00
N GLU A 37 13.81 1.36 -5.31
CA GLU A 37 15.10 1.44 -6.00
C GLU A 37 15.35 2.84 -6.59
N GLY A 38 16.51 3.02 -7.22
CA GLY A 38 16.86 4.28 -7.90
C GLY A 38 17.25 5.40 -6.94
N LEU A 39 17.60 5.05 -5.70
CA LEU A 39 17.98 5.97 -4.62
C LEU A 39 19.43 6.45 -4.71
N GLY A 40 20.14 6.06 -5.78
CA GLY A 40 21.56 6.32 -5.97
C GLY A 40 22.45 5.24 -5.35
N GLY A 41 23.76 5.50 -5.32
CA GLY A 41 24.76 4.50 -4.92
C GLY A 41 24.97 3.38 -5.94
N GLU A 42 25.97 2.53 -5.70
CA GLU A 42 26.25 1.38 -6.59
C GLU A 42 25.20 0.26 -6.46
N SER A 43 24.56 0.14 -5.29
CA SER A 43 23.49 -0.83 -5.03
C SER A 43 22.12 -0.38 -5.54
N GLY A 44 21.92 0.93 -5.77
CA GLY A 44 20.61 1.51 -6.09
C GLY A 44 19.75 1.85 -4.87
N PHE A 45 20.21 1.54 -3.65
CA PHE A 45 19.51 1.79 -2.38
C PHE A 45 20.08 2.96 -1.55
N GLY A 46 20.99 3.75 -2.14
CA GLY A 46 21.62 4.89 -1.48
C GLY A 46 23.05 4.63 -1.03
N GLU A 47 23.46 5.30 0.04
CA GLU A 47 24.80 5.20 0.61
C GLU A 47 24.88 4.04 1.61
N LEU A 48 26.06 3.44 1.76
CA LEU A 48 26.28 2.41 2.77
C LEU A 48 26.15 3.02 4.16
N ALA A 49 25.19 2.56 4.95
CA ALA A 49 24.88 3.13 6.27
C ALA A 49 25.90 2.70 7.34
N LEU A 50 26.43 1.47 7.22
CA LEU A 50 27.44 0.90 8.11
C LEU A 50 28.23 -0.19 7.39
N PHE A 51 29.50 -0.36 7.76
CA PHE A 51 30.30 -1.48 7.27
C PHE A 51 29.77 -2.82 7.80
N GLN A 52 30.03 -3.89 7.06
CA GLN A 52 29.67 -5.26 7.47
C GLN A 52 30.10 -5.57 8.89
N ASN A 53 29.16 -6.09 9.66
CA ASN A 53 29.27 -6.30 11.10
C ASN A 53 28.20 -7.30 11.59
N ASP A 54 28.05 -7.38 12.90
CA ASP A 54 27.14 -8.29 13.61
C ASP A 54 26.16 -7.45 14.45
N ASP A 55 26.69 -6.78 15.48
CA ASP A 55 25.87 -6.09 16.48
C ASP A 55 26.21 -4.59 16.60
N SER A 56 26.57 -3.96 15.49
CA SER A 56 26.93 -2.54 15.47
C SER A 56 25.80 -1.67 14.94
N SER A 57 25.84 -0.40 15.35
CA SER A 57 24.99 0.65 14.82
C SER A 57 25.82 1.68 14.05
N SER A 58 25.16 2.47 13.21
CA SER A 58 25.76 3.65 12.58
C SER A 58 26.20 4.69 13.62
N ASN A 59 26.91 5.73 13.17
CA ASN A 59 26.94 6.98 13.93
C ASN A 59 25.55 7.63 13.98
N LEU A 60 25.40 8.69 14.79
CA LEU A 60 24.19 9.51 14.79
C LEU A 60 24.02 10.18 13.42
N LEU A 61 22.88 9.95 12.77
CA LEU A 61 22.50 10.51 11.49
C LEU A 61 21.40 11.55 11.70
N ASN A 62 21.29 12.52 10.79
CA ASN A 62 20.21 13.52 10.84
C ASN A 62 18.99 13.02 10.08
N LEU A 63 17.82 13.25 10.64
CA LEU A 63 16.56 13.23 9.92
C LEU A 63 16.35 14.62 9.29
N ASN A 64 15.90 14.67 8.04
CA ASN A 64 15.72 15.95 7.32
C ASN A 64 14.48 16.74 7.76
N PHE A 65 13.65 16.14 8.61
CA PHE A 65 12.47 16.71 9.22
C PHE A 65 12.45 16.40 10.73
N THR A 66 11.50 16.99 11.45
CA THR A 66 11.25 16.65 12.86
C THR A 66 10.16 15.59 12.90
N ALA A 67 10.42 14.45 13.52
CA ALA A 67 9.43 13.42 13.80
C ALA A 67 8.94 13.59 15.25
N ASN A 68 7.65 13.85 15.44
CA ASN A 68 7.01 13.78 16.75
C ASN A 68 6.55 12.35 16.98
N PHE A 69 7.27 11.60 17.80
CA PHE A 69 7.03 10.19 18.07
C PHE A 69 6.73 10.03 19.56
N PHE A 70 5.49 9.66 19.89
CA PHE A 70 4.97 9.57 21.26
C PHE A 70 5.14 10.84 22.09
N GLY A 71 4.91 12.00 21.46
CA GLY A 71 5.01 13.32 22.09
C GLY A 71 6.44 13.84 22.26
N SER A 72 7.45 13.08 21.81
CA SER A 72 8.85 13.48 21.81
C SER A 72 9.30 13.84 20.39
N GLU A 73 9.99 14.97 20.24
CA GLU A 73 10.49 15.44 18.95
C GLU A 73 11.90 14.90 18.67
N TYR A 74 12.07 14.26 17.51
CA TYR A 74 13.33 13.69 17.05
C TYR A 74 13.72 14.24 15.69
N ASN A 75 14.99 14.60 15.54
CA ASN A 75 15.58 15.06 14.28
C ASN A 75 16.88 14.31 13.94
N GLN A 76 17.19 13.25 14.69
CA GLN A 76 18.37 12.42 14.52
C GLN A 76 18.05 10.99 14.94
N PHE A 77 18.79 10.02 14.39
CA PHE A 77 18.58 8.60 14.65
C PHE A 77 19.85 7.79 14.43
N TYR A 78 19.87 6.56 14.94
CA TYR A 78 20.87 5.53 14.71
C TYR A 78 20.25 4.40 13.90
N ILE A 79 20.98 3.87 12.91
CA ILE A 79 20.62 2.65 12.19
C ILE A 79 21.32 1.47 12.86
N ASN A 80 20.58 0.40 13.14
CA ASN A 80 21.11 -0.84 13.68
C ASN A 80 21.19 -1.91 12.57
N ASN A 81 22.31 -2.64 12.53
CA ASN A 81 22.45 -3.81 11.66
C ASN A 81 21.30 -4.82 11.85
N ASN A 82 20.86 -4.99 13.09
CA ASN A 82 19.80 -5.90 13.53
C ASN A 82 18.38 -5.39 13.19
N GLY A 83 18.19 -4.70 12.06
CA GLY A 83 16.87 -4.42 11.49
C GLY A 83 15.98 -3.42 12.24
N ASN A 84 16.58 -2.47 12.95
CA ASN A 84 15.87 -1.38 13.64
C ASN A 84 16.58 -0.04 13.53
N ILE A 85 15.85 1.04 13.82
CA ILE A 85 16.42 2.34 14.15
C ILE A 85 16.04 2.74 15.58
N THR A 86 16.86 3.59 16.19
CA THR A 86 16.62 4.15 17.52
C THR A 86 16.98 5.62 17.56
N PHE A 87 16.41 6.36 18.50
CA PHE A 87 16.55 7.82 18.52
C PHE A 87 17.53 8.34 19.58
N ASP A 88 17.56 7.74 20.78
CA ASP A 88 18.36 8.27 21.89
C ASP A 88 19.77 7.67 21.97
N SER A 89 19.92 6.38 21.69
CA SER A 89 21.20 5.69 21.78
C SER A 89 21.28 4.46 20.87
N PRO A 90 22.47 4.03 20.43
CA PRO A 90 22.62 2.79 19.68
C PRO A 90 22.30 1.56 20.56
N VAL A 91 21.80 0.49 19.93
CA VAL A 91 21.44 -0.78 20.60
C VAL A 91 22.38 -1.89 20.14
N SER A 92 22.91 -2.66 21.08
CA SER A 92 23.77 -3.84 20.80
C SER A 92 23.08 -5.17 21.07
N GLY A 93 21.78 -5.16 21.41
CA GLY A 93 20.99 -6.37 21.62
C GLY A 93 20.66 -7.05 20.29
N PHE A 94 21.02 -8.33 20.16
CA PHE A 94 20.78 -9.14 18.97
C PHE A 94 19.58 -10.06 19.09
N THR A 95 19.31 -10.57 20.30
CA THR A 95 18.06 -11.27 20.59
C THR A 95 16.97 -10.25 20.84
N PRO A 96 15.89 -10.23 20.03
CA PRO A 96 14.80 -9.30 20.22
C PRO A 96 14.03 -9.60 21.51
N GLU A 97 13.35 -8.57 22.01
CA GLU A 97 12.41 -8.63 23.13
C GLU A 97 11.02 -8.17 22.66
N PRO A 98 9.93 -8.73 23.20
CA PRO A 98 8.58 -8.33 22.79
C PRO A 98 8.29 -6.90 23.27
N PHE A 99 7.72 -6.07 22.39
CA PHE A 99 7.36 -4.71 22.78
C PHE A 99 6.17 -4.67 23.75
N PRO A 100 6.11 -3.68 24.66
CA PRO A 100 7.16 -2.69 24.94
C PRO A 100 8.34 -3.33 25.71
N ALA A 101 9.57 -3.09 25.24
CA ALA A 101 10.78 -3.78 25.69
C ALA A 101 11.86 -2.84 26.25
N SER A 102 11.82 -1.56 25.92
CA SER A 102 12.98 -0.67 26.07
C SER A 102 12.59 0.70 26.59
N THR A 103 13.57 1.43 27.14
CA THR A 103 13.45 2.88 27.39
C THR A 103 14.09 3.74 26.29
N ASN A 104 14.47 3.11 25.18
CA ASN A 104 15.07 3.74 24.01
C ASN A 104 14.08 3.59 22.86
N PRO A 105 13.42 4.68 22.43
CA PRO A 105 12.40 4.62 21.39
C PRO A 105 12.96 4.01 20.11
N MET A 106 12.18 3.11 19.51
CA MET A 106 12.61 2.23 18.44
C MET A 106 11.55 2.09 17.36
N ILE A 107 11.99 2.07 16.10
CA ILE A 107 11.18 1.62 14.97
C ILE A 107 11.91 0.43 14.35
N ALA A 108 11.26 -0.72 14.34
CA ALA A 108 11.83 -2.00 13.95
C ALA A 108 10.98 -2.64 12.84
N PRO A 109 11.32 -2.47 11.55
CA PRO A 109 10.70 -3.30 10.51
C PRO A 109 10.97 -4.80 10.78
N PHE A 110 12.16 -5.16 11.25
CA PHE A 110 12.49 -6.56 11.50
C PHE A 110 13.67 -6.70 12.48
N TRP A 111 13.43 -6.58 13.78
CA TRP A 111 14.49 -6.73 14.77
C TRP A 111 14.85 -8.20 15.02
N ALA A 112 16.01 -8.61 14.53
CA ALA A 112 16.59 -9.94 14.73
C ALA A 112 18.13 -9.91 14.62
N ASP A 113 18.75 -11.05 14.90
CA ASP A 113 20.20 -11.27 14.93
C ASP A 113 20.78 -11.39 13.50
N VAL A 114 20.93 -10.24 12.85
CA VAL A 114 21.40 -10.07 11.47
C VAL A 114 22.94 -10.15 11.44
N ASP A 115 23.51 -10.87 10.49
CA ASP A 115 24.97 -10.94 10.32
C ASP A 115 25.39 -10.60 8.88
N THR A 116 25.95 -9.40 8.71
CA THR A 116 26.40 -8.89 7.42
C THR A 116 27.82 -9.31 7.04
N ARG A 117 28.48 -10.17 7.82
CA ARG A 117 29.86 -10.64 7.55
C ARG A 117 29.93 -11.79 6.54
N GLY A 118 28.81 -12.48 6.29
CA GLY A 118 28.72 -13.60 5.36
C GLY A 118 28.63 -13.19 3.88
N GLY A 119 29.09 -14.05 2.96
CA GLY A 119 28.76 -13.99 1.52
C GLY A 119 29.18 -12.72 0.75
N ASN A 120 30.47 -12.56 0.43
CA ASN A 120 31.00 -11.39 -0.30
C ASN A 120 31.45 -11.69 -1.74
N SER A 121 30.53 -11.96 -2.66
CA SER A 121 30.90 -12.00 -4.10
C SER A 121 30.79 -10.66 -4.80
N ASP A 122 29.86 -9.78 -4.40
CA ASP A 122 29.60 -8.50 -5.09
C ASP A 122 29.75 -7.23 -4.23
N ASN A 123 29.90 -7.35 -2.90
CA ASN A 123 29.92 -6.24 -1.93
C ASN A 123 28.68 -5.31 -1.98
N LEU A 124 27.59 -5.72 -2.63
CA LEU A 124 26.35 -4.96 -2.77
C LEU A 124 25.16 -5.65 -2.08
N SER A 125 25.26 -6.96 -1.88
CA SER A 125 24.33 -7.78 -1.07
C SER A 125 24.80 -7.91 0.38
N ASN A 126 23.91 -8.34 1.28
CA ASN A 126 24.16 -8.50 2.71
C ASN A 126 24.70 -7.21 3.36
N ASN A 127 24.02 -6.09 3.12
CA ASN A 127 24.43 -4.76 3.56
C ASN A 127 23.22 -3.91 3.96
N VAL A 128 23.50 -2.85 4.72
CA VAL A 128 22.49 -1.87 5.14
C VAL A 128 22.79 -0.52 4.49
N TYR A 129 21.78 0.05 3.84
CA TYR A 129 21.88 1.30 3.09
C TYR A 129 20.94 2.36 3.66
N VAL A 130 21.28 3.64 3.44
CA VAL A 130 20.45 4.79 3.77
C VAL A 130 20.39 5.75 2.60
N ALA A 131 19.20 6.30 2.36
CA ALA A 131 18.97 7.33 1.36
C ALA A 131 18.02 8.40 1.89
N ALA A 132 18.23 9.64 1.45
CA ALA A 132 17.28 10.72 1.62
C ALA A 132 16.99 11.32 0.23
N PRO A 133 16.09 10.73 -0.57
CA PRO A 133 15.87 11.13 -1.96
C PRO A 133 15.32 12.56 -2.10
N ASN A 134 14.69 13.09 -1.05
CA ASN A 134 14.23 14.47 -0.94
C ASN A 134 14.26 14.91 0.55
N VAL A 135 13.76 16.12 0.84
CA VAL A 135 13.77 16.68 2.21
C VAL A 135 12.75 15.98 3.12
N ASP A 136 11.69 15.42 2.55
CA ASP A 136 10.55 14.85 3.28
C ASP A 136 10.68 13.35 3.47
N THR A 137 11.71 12.69 2.93
CA THR A 137 11.78 11.22 2.91
C THR A 137 13.16 10.73 3.32
N THR A 138 13.20 9.80 4.27
CA THR A 138 14.38 9.02 4.65
C THR A 138 14.07 7.53 4.50
N ILE A 139 14.97 6.77 3.86
CA ILE A 139 14.81 5.35 3.56
C ILE A 139 16.01 4.59 4.10
N ILE A 140 15.77 3.51 4.82
CA ILE A 140 16.78 2.57 5.29
C ILE A 140 16.46 1.21 4.68
N THR A 141 17.46 0.57 4.08
CA THR A 141 17.31 -0.72 3.40
C THR A 141 18.24 -1.75 4.00
N TRP A 142 17.69 -2.87 4.45
CA TRP A 142 18.46 -4.08 4.78
C TRP A 142 18.36 -5.01 3.57
N ASN A 143 19.38 -4.95 2.71
CA ASN A 143 19.40 -5.61 1.41
C ASN A 143 20.07 -6.99 1.51
N ASP A 144 19.31 -8.04 1.21
CA ASP A 144 19.76 -9.45 1.22
C ASP A 144 20.50 -9.85 2.50
N VAL A 145 19.98 -9.44 3.66
CA VAL A 145 20.67 -9.65 4.94
C VAL A 145 20.51 -11.08 5.44
N GLY A 146 21.64 -11.67 5.82
CA GLY A 146 21.73 -13.01 6.41
C GLY A 146 21.53 -13.02 7.93
N TYR A 147 21.49 -14.21 8.52
CA TYR A 147 21.34 -14.42 9.96
C TYR A 147 22.64 -14.90 10.60
N TYR A 148 22.82 -14.59 11.88
CA TYR A 148 23.95 -15.08 12.66
C TYR A 148 24.02 -16.62 12.63
N SER A 149 25.17 -17.26 12.41
CA SER A 149 26.56 -16.74 12.47
C SER A 149 27.21 -16.58 11.09
N GLY A 150 26.65 -15.73 10.24
CA GLY A 150 27.21 -15.39 8.92
C GLY A 150 26.64 -16.29 7.83
N HIS A 151 25.43 -16.79 8.05
CA HIS A 151 24.69 -17.62 7.11
C HIS A 151 24.08 -16.75 6.02
N THR A 152 24.17 -17.21 4.78
CA THR A 152 23.65 -16.53 3.59
C THR A 152 22.87 -17.49 2.70
N ASP A 153 22.45 -18.65 3.25
CA ASP A 153 21.61 -19.63 2.56
C ASP A 153 20.13 -19.24 2.58
N LEU A 154 19.74 -18.37 3.52
CA LEU A 154 18.45 -17.67 3.57
C LEU A 154 18.74 -16.18 3.82
N THR A 155 17.96 -15.31 3.18
CA THR A 155 18.18 -13.86 3.24
C THR A 155 16.87 -13.09 3.30
N ASN A 156 16.85 -12.02 4.08
CA ASN A 156 15.71 -11.12 4.18
C ASN A 156 16.01 -9.83 3.41
N ASN A 157 14.98 -9.25 2.79
CA ASN A 157 15.04 -8.02 2.03
C ASN A 157 13.89 -7.10 2.45
N PHE A 158 14.20 -6.03 3.18
CA PHE A 158 13.20 -5.14 3.75
C PHE A 158 13.67 -3.68 3.87
N GLN A 159 12.71 -2.77 3.89
CA GLN A 159 12.93 -1.33 4.00
C GLN A 159 12.07 -0.69 5.09
N LEU A 160 12.64 0.35 5.71
CA LEU A 160 11.93 1.36 6.47
C LEU A 160 11.96 2.67 5.69
N VAL A 161 10.80 3.27 5.50
CA VAL A 161 10.63 4.59 4.91
C VAL A 161 9.95 5.49 5.93
N LEU A 162 10.56 6.64 6.23
CA LEU A 162 9.99 7.69 7.05
C LEU A 162 9.65 8.88 6.16
N ARG A 163 8.40 9.34 6.19
CA ARG A 163 7.91 10.46 5.36
C ARG A 163 7.34 11.57 6.20
N ASP A 164 7.88 12.78 6.09
CA ASP A 164 7.30 13.97 6.69
C ASP A 164 5.90 14.23 6.11
N ARG A 165 4.95 14.54 7.00
CA ARG A 165 3.57 14.90 6.70
C ARG A 165 3.17 16.22 7.33
N SER A 166 4.13 16.99 7.83
CA SER A 166 3.89 18.26 8.52
C SER A 166 3.15 19.26 7.63
N ASP A 167 3.53 19.36 6.36
CA ASP A 167 2.88 20.26 5.40
C ASP A 167 1.51 19.74 4.96
N ASP A 168 1.36 18.41 4.82
CA ASP A 168 0.10 17.75 4.42
C ASP A 168 -0.99 17.88 5.49
N THR A 169 -0.60 17.70 6.76
CA THR A 169 -1.50 17.70 7.93
C THR A 169 -1.67 19.07 8.57
N GLY A 170 -0.73 20.00 8.33
CA GLY A 170 -0.64 21.28 9.01
C GLY A 170 -0.12 21.18 10.45
N THR A 171 0.35 20.01 10.89
CA THR A 171 0.87 19.76 12.25
C THR A 171 2.35 19.39 12.18
N ASN A 172 3.21 20.27 12.70
CA ASN A 172 4.65 20.01 12.74
C ASN A 172 4.96 18.74 13.53
N GLY A 173 5.75 17.85 12.95
CA GLY A 173 6.12 16.60 13.58
C GLY A 173 5.34 15.38 13.09
N ASP A 174 4.26 15.58 12.34
CA ASP A 174 3.48 14.48 11.78
C ASP A 174 4.26 13.80 10.66
N PHE A 175 4.28 12.47 10.67
CA PHE A 175 5.02 11.68 9.70
C PHE A 175 4.40 10.29 9.51
N ASP A 176 4.74 9.62 8.43
CA ASP A 176 4.37 8.22 8.19
C ASP A 176 5.57 7.30 8.37
N ILE A 177 5.30 6.12 8.94
CA ILE A 177 6.21 4.97 8.94
C ILE A 177 5.71 4.01 7.87
N GLU A 178 6.56 3.65 6.92
CA GLU A 178 6.27 2.66 5.89
C GLU A 178 7.31 1.53 5.98
N PHE A 179 6.83 0.29 6.16
CA PHE A 179 7.64 -0.91 6.04
C PHE A 179 7.35 -1.59 4.71
N ARG A 180 8.41 -1.99 3.99
CA ARG A 180 8.30 -2.78 2.76
C ARG A 180 9.05 -4.08 2.93
N TYR A 181 8.38 -5.21 2.75
CA TYR A 181 8.97 -6.54 2.79
C TYR A 181 8.90 -7.16 1.41
N ASP A 182 10.05 -7.26 0.72
CA ASP A 182 10.16 -7.92 -0.58
C ASP A 182 10.40 -9.42 -0.42
N ARG A 183 11.20 -9.81 0.58
CA ARG A 183 11.49 -11.21 0.88
C ARG A 183 11.79 -11.43 2.35
N LEU A 184 11.13 -12.39 2.97
CA LEU A 184 11.44 -12.87 4.33
C LEU A 184 11.57 -14.40 4.31
N GLU A 185 12.77 -14.90 4.58
CA GLU A 185 13.13 -16.32 4.52
C GLU A 185 13.58 -16.90 5.86
N TRP A 186 13.96 -16.06 6.82
CA TRP A 186 14.45 -16.48 8.14
C TRP A 186 13.90 -15.59 9.26
N THR A 187 13.84 -16.12 10.48
CA THR A 187 13.26 -15.44 11.65
C THR A 187 14.22 -15.27 12.81
N THR A 188 15.23 -16.15 12.94
CA THR A 188 16.07 -16.26 14.13
C THR A 188 17.52 -16.57 13.79
N GLY A 189 18.48 -15.86 14.41
CA GLY A 189 19.91 -16.20 14.38
C GLY A 189 20.33 -17.27 15.39
N ASP A 190 21.46 -17.93 15.16
CA ASP A 190 21.93 -19.05 15.98
C ASP A 190 22.16 -18.67 17.46
N ALA A 191 22.62 -17.44 17.74
CA ALA A 191 22.85 -16.98 19.12
C ALA A 191 21.55 -16.67 19.88
N SER A 192 20.44 -16.50 19.15
CA SER A 192 19.09 -16.35 19.69
C SER A 192 18.38 -17.69 19.88
N ASN A 193 19.15 -18.78 20.02
CA ASN A 193 18.73 -20.18 20.09
C ASN A 193 18.11 -20.72 18.78
N GLY A 194 18.37 -20.07 17.66
CA GLY A 194 17.95 -20.53 16.34
C GLY A 194 18.81 -21.70 15.82
N ALA A 195 18.30 -22.37 14.79
CA ALA A 195 19.06 -23.27 13.95
C ALA A 195 18.51 -23.23 12.52
N GLY A 196 19.38 -22.96 11.54
CA GLY A 196 18.99 -22.86 10.13
C GLY A 196 17.97 -21.75 9.86
N GLY A 197 18.03 -20.65 10.62
CA GLY A 197 17.15 -19.48 10.48
C GLY A 197 15.88 -19.50 11.33
N PHE A 198 15.63 -20.54 12.16
CA PHE A 198 14.35 -20.74 12.84
C PHE A 198 14.46 -21.32 14.26
N GLY A 199 13.35 -21.28 15.01
CA GLY A 199 13.11 -22.13 16.18
C GLY A 199 13.60 -21.60 17.54
N GLY A 200 14.30 -20.47 17.55
CA GLY A 200 14.69 -19.77 18.78
C GLY A 200 13.73 -18.63 19.10
N THR A 201 14.27 -17.42 19.34
CA THR A 201 13.49 -16.19 19.54
C THR A 201 13.31 -15.47 18.19
N PRO A 202 12.10 -15.49 17.59
CA PRO A 202 11.87 -14.89 16.28
C PRO A 202 11.92 -13.37 16.30
N ALA A 203 12.02 -12.78 15.11
CA ALA A 203 12.10 -11.34 14.92
C ALA A 203 10.93 -10.57 15.52
N GLN A 204 11.21 -9.38 16.08
CA GLN A 204 10.19 -8.42 16.52
C GLN A 204 10.01 -7.33 15.45
N ALA A 205 8.78 -7.12 14.99
CA ALA A 205 8.42 -6.10 14.00
C ALA A 205 7.36 -5.15 14.58
N GLY A 206 7.59 -3.84 14.47
CA GLY A 206 6.73 -2.81 15.05
C GLY A 206 7.50 -1.57 15.47
N PHE A 207 7.00 -0.89 16.51
CA PHE A 207 7.64 0.28 17.08
C PHE A 207 7.32 0.44 18.57
N ASP A 208 8.24 1.00 19.34
CA ASP A 208 8.19 1.16 20.80
C ASP A 208 8.55 2.61 21.16
N ALA A 209 7.73 3.27 21.97
CA ALA A 209 7.92 4.64 22.41
C ALA A 209 9.12 4.84 23.35
N GLY A 210 9.65 3.76 23.94
CA GLY A 210 10.68 3.88 24.95
C GLY A 210 10.14 4.34 26.32
N ASP A 211 8.83 4.26 26.56
CA ASP A 211 8.20 4.69 27.81
C ASP A 211 7.59 3.52 28.62
N ASN A 212 7.81 2.28 28.18
CA ASN A 212 7.27 1.03 28.72
C ASN A 212 5.74 0.92 28.69
N THR A 213 5.07 1.79 27.94
CA THR A 213 3.60 1.83 27.86
C THR A 213 3.17 1.75 26.42
N ASN A 214 3.64 2.68 25.59
CA ASN A 214 3.16 2.84 24.23
C ASN A 214 4.04 2.07 23.25
N ALA A 215 3.46 1.10 22.56
CA ALA A 215 4.10 0.34 21.50
C ALA A 215 3.07 -0.26 20.55
N PHE A 216 3.52 -0.66 19.37
CA PHE A 216 2.74 -1.39 18.40
C PHE A 216 3.55 -2.57 17.86
N THR A 217 2.89 -3.70 17.68
CA THR A 217 3.48 -4.94 17.20
C THR A 217 2.74 -5.38 15.94
N LEU A 218 3.49 -5.75 14.89
CA LEU A 218 2.89 -6.26 13.65
C LEU A 218 2.39 -7.71 13.81
N PRO A 219 1.41 -8.16 13.01
CA PRO A 219 0.90 -9.53 13.04
C PRO A 219 2.01 -10.58 12.90
N GLY A 220 1.95 -11.63 13.73
CA GLY A 220 2.96 -12.70 13.72
C GLY A 220 4.35 -12.29 14.24
N SER A 221 4.57 -11.03 14.63
CA SER A 221 5.81 -10.61 15.27
C SER A 221 6.12 -11.46 16.51
N PHE A 222 7.40 -11.69 16.77
CA PHE A 222 7.90 -12.56 17.83
C PHE A 222 7.52 -14.04 17.70
N THR A 223 6.98 -14.44 16.54
CA THR A 223 6.63 -15.82 16.18
C THR A 223 7.17 -16.17 14.79
N ASN A 224 6.98 -17.42 14.32
CA ASN A 224 7.46 -17.79 12.98
C ASN A 224 6.60 -17.14 11.88
N GLU A 225 5.39 -16.75 12.24
CA GLU A 225 4.40 -16.11 11.40
C GLU A 225 4.82 -14.69 10.97
N VAL A 226 5.88 -14.12 11.56
CA VAL A 226 6.49 -12.85 11.11
C VAL A 226 6.91 -12.87 9.63
N LEU A 227 7.13 -14.06 9.06
CA LEU A 227 7.39 -14.20 7.62
C LEU A 227 6.18 -13.89 6.74
N GLU A 228 4.96 -13.93 7.29
CA GLU A 228 3.74 -13.60 6.55
C GLU A 228 3.57 -12.09 6.34
N LEU A 229 4.40 -11.25 6.96
CA LEU A 229 4.41 -9.81 6.71
C LEU A 229 4.66 -9.47 5.24
N GLN A 230 5.39 -10.32 4.50
CA GLN A 230 5.61 -10.17 3.05
C GLN A 230 4.37 -10.53 2.21
N ASN A 231 3.39 -11.23 2.79
CA ASN A 231 2.19 -11.75 2.11
C ASN A 231 0.91 -11.00 2.51
N GLN A 232 1.01 -10.00 3.37
CA GLN A 232 -0.12 -9.25 3.93
C GLN A 232 0.15 -7.75 3.87
N THR A 233 -0.90 -6.94 3.99
CA THR A 233 -0.80 -5.49 3.98
C THR A 233 -1.95 -4.87 4.79
N ASN A 234 -1.69 -3.73 5.43
CA ASN A 234 -2.72 -2.88 6.03
C ASN A 234 -3.16 -1.73 5.09
N VAL A 235 -2.65 -1.70 3.86
CA VAL A 235 -3.01 -0.71 2.84
C VAL A 235 -4.01 -1.34 1.89
N SER A 236 -5.22 -0.81 1.85
CA SER A 236 -6.27 -1.28 0.95
C SER A 236 -5.88 -1.08 -0.51
N GLY A 237 -6.03 -2.14 -1.31
CA GLY A 237 -5.53 -2.18 -2.69
C GLY A 237 -4.01 -2.04 -2.82
N GLY A 238 -3.28 -2.04 -1.69
CA GLY A 238 -1.83 -2.04 -1.63
C GLY A 238 -1.23 -3.39 -2.00
N GLU A 239 0.07 -3.38 -2.28
CA GLU A 239 0.84 -4.60 -2.53
C GLU A 239 1.04 -5.38 -1.22
N ASN A 240 1.00 -6.71 -1.27
CA ASN A 240 1.41 -7.53 -0.12
C ASN A 240 2.82 -7.11 0.31
N GLY A 241 3.16 -7.12 1.60
CA GLY A 241 4.47 -6.66 2.07
C GLY A 241 4.55 -5.16 2.34
N LEU A 242 3.55 -4.37 1.96
CA LEU A 242 3.48 -2.94 2.28
C LEU A 242 2.73 -2.73 3.59
N TRP A 243 3.35 -2.04 4.54
CA TRP A 243 2.70 -1.63 5.79
C TRP A 243 2.92 -0.14 6.01
N VAL A 244 1.85 0.62 6.27
CA VAL A 244 1.93 2.07 6.46
C VAL A 244 1.21 2.48 7.73
N PHE A 245 1.86 3.30 8.55
CA PHE A 245 1.34 3.78 9.83
C PHE A 245 1.47 5.30 9.90
N ALA A 246 0.35 5.98 10.14
CA ALA A 246 0.30 7.42 10.32
C ALA A 246 0.62 7.78 11.78
N ILE A 247 1.68 8.54 12.02
CA ILE A 247 1.97 9.14 13.33
C ILE A 247 1.49 10.58 13.30
N ARG A 248 0.50 10.90 14.15
CA ARG A 248 -0.22 12.18 14.15
C ARG A 248 -0.28 12.78 15.54
N GLY A 249 0.24 14.00 15.70
CA GLY A 249 0.39 14.66 16.99
C GLY A 249 1.26 13.90 17.99
N GLY A 250 2.08 12.97 17.52
CA GLY A 250 2.84 12.04 18.36
C GLY A 250 2.12 10.72 18.67
N ASN A 251 0.84 10.60 18.36
CA ASN A 251 0.05 9.41 18.65
C ASN A 251 0.12 8.41 17.49
N VAL A 252 0.04 7.12 17.83
CA VAL A 252 -0.03 6.03 16.86
C VAL A 252 -1.46 5.82 16.36
N PRO A 253 -1.65 5.11 15.23
CA PRO A 253 -2.99 4.72 14.80
C PRO A 253 -3.68 3.90 15.90
N GLY A 254 -4.92 4.25 16.22
CA GLY A 254 -5.76 3.59 17.23
C GLY A 254 -6.02 4.37 18.50
N GLU A 255 -5.20 5.37 18.82
CA GLU A 255 -5.34 6.11 20.09
C GLU A 255 -6.42 7.20 20.04
N THR A 256 -6.75 7.69 18.84
CA THR A 256 -7.75 8.75 18.65
C THR A 256 -8.70 8.41 17.52
N SER A 257 -9.92 8.98 17.56
CA SER A 257 -10.87 8.87 16.45
C SER A 257 -10.35 9.51 15.16
N GLU A 258 -9.44 10.46 15.29
CA GLU A 258 -8.78 11.20 14.22
C GLU A 258 -7.48 10.54 13.72
N ASN A 259 -7.19 9.31 14.16
CA ASN A 259 -6.11 8.46 13.63
C ASN A 259 -6.42 7.01 14.03
N PRO A 260 -7.42 6.34 13.43
CA PRO A 260 -7.82 4.98 13.81
C PRO A 260 -6.90 3.89 13.24
N ILE A 261 -6.91 2.68 13.82
CA ILE A 261 -6.28 1.51 13.20
C ILE A 261 -7.10 1.10 11.97
N LEU A 262 -6.42 0.93 10.84
CA LEU A 262 -7.00 0.39 9.62
C LEU A 262 -6.89 -1.15 9.59
N PRO A 263 -7.87 -1.86 9.03
CA PRO A 263 -7.86 -3.31 8.97
C PRO A 263 -6.84 -3.85 7.97
N VAL A 264 -6.32 -5.06 8.25
CA VAL A 264 -5.68 -5.93 7.27
C VAL A 264 -6.78 -6.67 6.50
N ILE A 265 -6.74 -6.62 5.17
CA ILE A 265 -7.70 -7.33 4.32
C ILE A 265 -7.22 -8.78 4.14
N VAL A 266 -7.95 -9.73 4.72
CA VAL A 266 -7.68 -11.17 4.57
C VAL A 266 -8.95 -11.84 4.06
N ASP A 267 -8.87 -12.52 2.90
CA ASP A 267 -9.99 -13.25 2.29
C ASP A 267 -11.29 -12.41 2.18
N ASP A 268 -11.19 -11.16 1.74
CA ASP A 268 -12.31 -10.19 1.66
C ASP A 268 -12.97 -9.86 3.03
N SER A 269 -12.26 -10.04 4.14
CA SER A 269 -12.68 -9.67 5.49
C SER A 269 -11.73 -8.65 6.13
N TYR A 270 -12.29 -7.66 6.83
CA TYR A 270 -11.53 -6.75 7.69
C TYR A 270 -11.06 -7.48 8.95
N THR A 271 -9.76 -7.69 9.05
CA THR A 271 -9.13 -8.31 10.22
C THR A 271 -8.31 -7.25 10.95
N PHE A 272 -8.52 -7.12 12.25
CA PHE A 272 -7.71 -6.26 13.11
C PHE A 272 -6.98 -7.14 14.11
N GLU A 273 -5.67 -6.96 14.21
CA GLU A 273 -4.82 -7.64 15.19
C GLU A 273 -3.94 -6.58 15.86
N PHE A 274 -4.15 -6.38 17.16
CA PHE A 274 -3.41 -5.45 18.01
C PHE A 274 -3.53 -5.87 19.47
N ASP A 275 -2.54 -5.51 20.29
CA ASP A 275 -2.56 -5.72 21.74
C ASP A 275 -3.45 -4.68 22.43
N VAL A 276 -4.07 -5.04 23.56
CA VAL A 276 -4.94 -4.15 24.33
C VAL A 276 -4.68 -4.22 25.83
N ASP A 277 -4.69 -3.06 26.48
CA ASP A 277 -4.63 -2.91 27.92
C ASP A 277 -6.02 -2.81 28.58
N LEU A 278 -6.09 -3.08 29.89
CA LEU A 278 -7.34 -3.08 30.63
C LEU A 278 -7.93 -1.64 30.73
N ASN A 279 -9.11 -1.46 30.12
CA ASN A 279 -9.83 -0.18 29.98
C ASN A 279 -9.24 0.80 28.95
N GLU A 280 -8.35 0.32 28.09
CA GLU A 280 -7.94 1.06 26.90
C GLU A 280 -9.10 1.19 25.91
N THR A 281 -9.22 2.35 25.28
CA THR A 281 -10.17 2.58 24.18
C THR A 281 -9.37 2.65 22.89
N VAL A 282 -9.57 1.68 22.01
CA VAL A 282 -8.91 1.62 20.69
C VAL A 282 -9.92 2.00 19.62
N PHE A 283 -9.57 2.97 18.79
CA PHE A 283 -10.34 3.42 17.64
C PHE A 283 -9.94 2.61 16.40
N ILE A 284 -10.90 1.91 15.82
CA ILE A 284 -10.73 1.16 14.57
C ILE A 284 -11.67 1.73 13.52
N ASP A 285 -11.22 1.84 12.27
CA ASP A 285 -12.05 2.32 11.16
C ASP A 285 -11.84 1.43 9.93
N PRO A 286 -12.88 0.76 9.40
CA PRO A 286 -12.82 0.19 8.07
C PRO A 286 -12.94 1.32 7.02
N GLU A 287 -12.26 1.17 5.88
CA GLU A 287 -12.47 2.10 4.76
C GLU A 287 -13.92 2.11 4.27
N VAL A 288 -14.40 3.28 3.84
CA VAL A 288 -15.77 3.45 3.30
C VAL A 288 -15.70 3.85 1.82
N ALA A 289 -16.61 3.33 0.99
CA ALA A 289 -16.73 3.74 -0.41
C ALA A 289 -17.30 5.16 -0.51
N ILE A 290 -16.62 6.04 -1.24
CA ILE A 290 -17.10 7.39 -1.65
C ILE A 290 -17.41 7.48 -3.14
N GLY A 291 -17.17 6.40 -3.88
CA GLY A 291 -17.44 6.32 -5.31
C GLY A 291 -17.08 4.96 -5.89
N TYR A 292 -17.25 4.81 -7.21
CA TYR A 292 -16.88 3.61 -7.94
C TYR A 292 -16.36 3.94 -9.35
N ASP A 293 -15.32 3.22 -9.77
CA ASP A 293 -14.86 3.16 -11.16
C ASP A 293 -15.48 1.96 -11.88
N TYR A 294 -16.11 2.21 -13.02
CA TYR A 294 -16.69 1.18 -13.88
C TYR A 294 -15.89 1.09 -15.17
N ALA A 295 -15.41 -0.10 -15.52
CA ALA A 295 -14.63 -0.29 -16.74
C ALA A 295 -14.91 -1.64 -17.42
N ILE A 296 -15.05 -1.61 -18.75
CA ILE A 296 -15.05 -2.81 -19.60
C ILE A 296 -13.63 -3.40 -19.62
N THR A 297 -13.51 -4.66 -19.21
CA THR A 297 -12.21 -5.35 -19.07
C THR A 297 -11.86 -6.24 -20.27
N SER A 298 -12.78 -6.38 -21.23
CA SER A 298 -12.55 -7.15 -22.47
C SER A 298 -12.98 -6.38 -23.71
N ASN A 299 -12.11 -6.32 -24.72
CA ASN A 299 -12.36 -5.66 -26.01
C ASN A 299 -13.44 -6.32 -26.88
N THR A 300 -14.00 -7.46 -26.43
CA THR A 300 -15.13 -8.13 -27.08
C THR A 300 -16.47 -7.84 -26.41
N SER A 301 -16.47 -7.13 -25.28
CA SER A 301 -17.69 -6.75 -24.57
C SER A 301 -18.39 -5.55 -25.24
N PRO A 302 -19.73 -5.48 -25.18
CA PRO A 302 -20.46 -4.30 -25.61
C PRO A 302 -20.18 -3.11 -24.68
N LEU A 303 -20.16 -1.90 -25.25
CA LEU A 303 -19.98 -0.65 -24.50
C LEU A 303 -21.23 -0.30 -23.68
N ILE A 304 -21.03 0.46 -22.61
CA ILE A 304 -22.08 0.90 -21.69
C ILE A 304 -22.87 2.04 -22.34
N ALA A 305 -24.20 1.91 -22.38
CA ALA A 305 -25.11 2.87 -23.02
C ALA A 305 -25.77 3.82 -22.01
N SER A 306 -26.12 3.35 -20.82
CA SER A 306 -26.69 4.20 -19.77
C SER A 306 -26.38 3.67 -18.36
N VAL A 307 -26.56 4.54 -17.37
CA VAL A 307 -26.44 4.24 -15.94
C VAL A 307 -27.64 4.75 -15.15
N ILE A 308 -28.05 4.00 -14.11
CA ILE A 308 -29.01 4.40 -13.08
C ILE A 308 -28.34 4.16 -11.72
N LEU A 309 -28.21 5.21 -10.93
CA LEU A 309 -27.57 5.16 -9.61
C LEU A 309 -28.60 4.92 -8.50
N PRO A 310 -28.26 4.20 -7.42
CA PRO A 310 -29.19 3.89 -6.34
C PRO A 310 -29.56 5.15 -5.55
N ALA A 311 -30.72 5.13 -4.88
CA ALA A 311 -31.13 6.15 -3.91
C ALA A 311 -30.92 5.64 -2.48
N GLY A 312 -30.93 6.55 -1.51
CA GLY A 312 -30.69 6.26 -0.10
C GLY A 312 -29.28 6.61 0.37
N PHE A 313 -28.54 7.40 -0.41
CA PHE A 313 -27.20 7.86 -0.06
C PHE A 313 -27.24 9.39 0.07
N GLY A 314 -27.30 9.86 1.32
CA GLY A 314 -27.15 11.26 1.68
C GLY A 314 -28.14 12.21 0.99
N ASP A 315 -27.66 13.08 0.11
CA ASP A 315 -28.46 14.03 -0.65
C ASP A 315 -29.05 13.46 -1.96
N ASP A 316 -28.75 12.20 -2.28
CA ASP A 316 -29.15 11.50 -3.51
C ASP A 316 -28.63 12.17 -4.81
N GLU A 317 -27.56 12.96 -4.73
CA GLU A 317 -26.81 13.50 -5.87
C GLU A 317 -25.42 12.84 -6.03
N TYR A 318 -25.01 12.63 -7.28
CA TYR A 318 -23.73 12.02 -7.61
C TYR A 318 -23.00 12.80 -8.70
N GLU A 319 -21.68 12.74 -8.71
CA GLU A 319 -20.87 13.33 -9.76
C GLU A 319 -20.47 12.28 -10.80
N LEU A 320 -20.77 12.54 -12.07
CA LEU A 320 -20.31 11.75 -13.20
C LEU A 320 -19.02 12.30 -13.78
N TRP A 321 -18.03 11.43 -13.92
CA TRP A 321 -16.75 11.72 -14.53
C TRP A 321 -16.50 10.79 -15.73
N LEU A 322 -16.16 11.35 -16.90
CA LEU A 322 -15.95 10.62 -18.15
C LEU A 322 -14.48 10.58 -18.55
N TRP A 323 -14.04 9.46 -19.10
CA TRP A 323 -12.66 9.28 -19.56
C TRP A 323 -12.43 9.95 -20.92
N ASN A 324 -11.46 10.85 -21.01
CA ASN A 324 -11.12 11.56 -22.24
C ASN A 324 -10.05 10.83 -23.09
N GLY A 325 -9.52 9.70 -22.59
CA GLY A 325 -8.40 8.96 -23.17
C GLY A 325 -7.11 9.01 -22.33
N THR A 326 -6.98 9.98 -21.43
CA THR A 326 -5.80 10.20 -20.57
C THR A 326 -6.18 10.38 -19.09
N GLU A 327 -7.29 11.04 -18.80
CA GLU A 327 -7.78 11.28 -17.44
C GLU A 327 -9.32 11.30 -17.39
N PHE A 328 -9.88 11.28 -16.17
CA PHE A 328 -11.30 11.49 -15.93
C PHE A 328 -11.59 12.99 -15.82
N GLU A 329 -12.58 13.46 -16.58
CA GLU A 329 -13.07 14.84 -16.53
C GLU A 329 -14.51 14.87 -16.02
N PHE A 330 -14.80 15.83 -15.15
CA PHE A 330 -16.15 16.07 -14.65
C PHE A 330 -17.11 16.33 -15.82
N SER A 331 -18.23 15.63 -15.83
CA SER A 331 -19.21 15.69 -16.91
C SER A 331 -20.53 16.31 -16.46
N ALA A 332 -21.12 15.84 -15.37
CA ALA A 332 -22.44 16.26 -14.91
C ALA A 332 -22.74 15.80 -13.48
N ASP A 333 -23.65 16.50 -12.82
CA ASP A 333 -24.33 16.02 -11.62
C ASP A 333 -25.52 15.12 -12.01
N LEU A 334 -25.67 14.00 -11.33
CA LEU A 334 -26.70 12.99 -11.55
C LEU A 334 -27.60 12.88 -10.33
N ASN A 335 -28.91 12.79 -10.55
CA ASN A 335 -29.87 12.48 -9.49
C ASN A 335 -30.05 10.96 -9.38
N ALA A 336 -30.07 10.43 -8.17
CA ALA A 336 -30.40 9.04 -7.89
C ALA A 336 -31.71 8.60 -8.56
N GLY A 337 -31.77 7.34 -9.00
CA GLY A 337 -32.95 6.73 -9.63
C GLY A 337 -33.31 7.28 -11.03
N SER A 338 -32.58 8.29 -11.53
CA SER A 338 -32.74 8.80 -12.89
C SER A 338 -31.75 8.12 -13.83
N GLU A 339 -32.21 7.75 -15.03
CA GLU A 339 -31.34 7.18 -16.06
C GLU A 339 -30.56 8.29 -16.76
N PHE A 340 -29.24 8.12 -16.84
CA PHE A 340 -28.37 8.96 -17.65
C PHE A 340 -27.91 8.20 -18.89
N ASP A 341 -28.24 8.73 -20.07
CA ASP A 341 -27.95 8.11 -21.37
C ASP A 341 -26.67 8.68 -22.00
N PHE A 342 -25.60 7.87 -21.99
CA PHE A 342 -24.31 8.22 -22.61
C PHE A 342 -24.39 8.32 -24.12
N THR A 343 -25.35 7.65 -24.77
CA THR A 343 -25.44 7.59 -26.24
C THR A 343 -25.83 8.91 -26.88
N THR A 344 -26.37 9.84 -26.09
CA THR A 344 -26.69 11.20 -26.53
C THR A 344 -25.44 11.99 -26.93
N ALA A 345 -24.36 11.88 -26.14
CA ALA A 345 -23.07 12.53 -26.40
C ALA A 345 -22.10 11.61 -27.15
N THR A 346 -22.14 10.31 -26.87
CA THR A 346 -21.25 9.30 -27.43
C THR A 346 -22.09 8.16 -28.03
N PRO A 347 -22.51 8.24 -29.30
CA PRO A 347 -23.49 7.31 -29.89
C PRO A 347 -23.12 5.81 -29.84
N ALA A 348 -21.84 5.49 -29.61
CA ALA A 348 -21.37 4.11 -29.46
C ALA A 348 -21.46 3.57 -28.01
N GLY A 349 -21.73 4.44 -27.02
CA GLY A 349 -21.55 4.17 -25.60
C GLY A 349 -20.14 4.49 -25.10
N VAL A 350 -19.89 4.23 -23.82
CA VAL A 350 -18.60 4.44 -23.15
C VAL A 350 -17.99 3.10 -22.69
N ASP A 351 -16.67 2.99 -22.67
CA ASP A 351 -15.96 1.81 -22.15
C ASP A 351 -15.66 1.91 -20.65
N ARG A 352 -15.60 3.13 -20.10
CA ARG A 352 -15.43 3.38 -18.67
C ARG A 352 -16.03 4.72 -18.24
N PHE A 353 -16.44 4.80 -16.98
CA PHE A 353 -16.90 6.03 -16.33
C PHE A 353 -16.68 5.93 -14.82
N ARG A 354 -16.65 7.08 -14.14
CA ARG A 354 -16.45 7.19 -12.70
C ARG A 354 -17.64 7.89 -12.06
N ILE A 355 -18.04 7.39 -10.90
CA ILE A 355 -19.06 7.99 -10.04
C ILE A 355 -18.41 8.37 -8.72
N LEU A 356 -18.56 9.63 -8.32
CA LEU A 356 -18.21 10.16 -7.00
C LEU A 356 -19.48 10.73 -6.34
N GLY A 357 -19.36 11.19 -5.09
CA GLY A 357 -20.45 11.85 -4.37
C GLY A 357 -21.19 10.95 -3.38
N ILE A 358 -20.75 9.70 -3.18
CA ILE A 358 -21.22 8.93 -2.03
C ILE A 358 -20.65 9.59 -0.78
N GLU A 359 -21.49 10.03 0.13
CA GLU A 359 -21.05 10.74 1.32
C GLU A 359 -20.36 9.79 2.29
N ALA A 360 -19.12 10.12 2.67
CA ALA A 360 -18.31 9.33 3.59
C ALA A 360 -19.04 9.00 4.91
N GLY A 361 -19.89 9.90 5.41
CA GLY A 361 -20.66 9.70 6.64
C GLY A 361 -21.75 8.63 6.56
N LEU A 362 -21.99 8.03 5.39
CA LEU A 362 -22.94 6.92 5.20
C LEU A 362 -22.30 5.55 5.44
N ASN A 363 -20.97 5.49 5.58
CA ASN A 363 -20.20 4.28 5.87
C ASN A 363 -20.54 3.11 4.93
N VAL A 364 -20.56 3.38 3.62
CA VAL A 364 -20.82 2.36 2.60
C VAL A 364 -19.67 1.37 2.58
N ASP A 365 -19.94 0.12 2.91
CA ASP A 365 -18.94 -0.95 2.93
C ASP A 365 -18.46 -1.25 1.48
N PRO A 366 -17.19 -0.99 1.13
CA PRO A 366 -16.67 -1.19 -0.22
C PRO A 366 -16.57 -2.67 -0.61
N THR A 367 -16.67 -3.59 0.35
CA THR A 367 -16.59 -5.04 0.13
C THR A 367 -17.96 -5.72 -0.01
N ASP A 368 -19.05 -5.05 0.36
CA ASP A 368 -20.41 -5.59 0.19
C ASP A 368 -20.91 -5.38 -1.26
N PRO A 369 -21.09 -6.46 -2.05
CA PRO A 369 -21.54 -6.36 -3.44
C PRO A 369 -22.97 -5.81 -3.60
N LEU A 370 -23.73 -5.67 -2.50
CA LEU A 370 -25.06 -5.08 -2.47
C LEU A 370 -25.08 -3.65 -1.95
N ALA A 371 -23.92 -3.10 -1.53
CA ALA A 371 -23.84 -1.77 -0.95
C ALA A 371 -24.09 -0.65 -1.97
N PHE A 372 -23.84 -0.86 -3.26
CA PHE A 372 -24.07 0.16 -4.30
C PHE A 372 -24.65 -0.43 -5.60
N VAL A 373 -25.91 -0.85 -5.52
CA VAL A 373 -26.61 -1.53 -6.63
C VAL A 373 -26.86 -0.56 -7.79
N THR A 374 -26.09 -0.73 -8.87
CA THR A 374 -26.11 0.12 -10.05
C THR A 374 -26.85 -0.54 -11.21
N GLY A 375 -27.75 0.19 -11.87
CA GLY A 375 -28.39 -0.24 -13.11
C GLY A 375 -27.55 0.17 -14.33
N LEU A 376 -27.28 -0.74 -15.26
CA LEU A 376 -26.53 -0.47 -16.50
C LEU A 376 -27.26 -1.01 -17.72
N THR A 377 -27.19 -0.28 -18.84
CA THR A 377 -27.58 -0.79 -20.17
C THR A 377 -26.37 -0.80 -21.11
N PHE A 378 -26.46 -1.55 -22.21
CA PHE A 378 -25.35 -1.76 -23.15
C PHE A 378 -25.78 -1.49 -24.59
N ALA A 379 -24.86 -0.92 -25.37
CA ALA A 379 -25.11 -0.44 -26.73
C ALA A 379 -25.39 -1.57 -27.74
N SER A 380 -25.05 -2.82 -27.40
CA SER A 380 -25.36 -3.99 -28.23
C SER A 380 -25.44 -5.28 -27.41
N PRO A 381 -26.09 -6.35 -27.93
CA PRO A 381 -26.12 -7.66 -27.26
C PRO A 381 -24.74 -8.33 -27.25
N GLY A 382 -24.36 -8.97 -26.13
CA GLY A 382 -23.10 -9.68 -26.01
C GLY A 382 -22.85 -10.24 -24.62
N THR A 383 -21.70 -10.89 -24.43
CA THR A 383 -21.17 -11.20 -23.09
C THR A 383 -20.41 -9.97 -22.59
N VAL A 384 -20.67 -9.55 -21.36
CA VAL A 384 -19.99 -8.43 -20.71
C VAL A 384 -18.97 -8.97 -19.72
N SER A 385 -17.74 -8.48 -19.82
CA SER A 385 -16.71 -8.59 -18.78
C SER A 385 -16.33 -7.19 -18.36
N MET A 386 -16.57 -6.87 -17.10
CA MET A 386 -16.35 -5.54 -16.53
C MET A 386 -15.90 -5.63 -15.08
N SER A 387 -15.36 -4.52 -14.56
CA SER A 387 -15.10 -4.31 -13.14
C SER A 387 -15.93 -3.14 -12.61
N GLN A 388 -16.26 -3.21 -11.33
CA GLN A 388 -16.75 -2.12 -10.49
C GLN A 388 -15.79 -2.04 -9.31
N THR A 389 -14.93 -1.04 -9.29
CA THR A 389 -13.89 -0.90 -8.27
C THR A 389 -14.28 0.24 -7.32
N PRO A 390 -14.39 0.00 -6.01
CA PRO A 390 -14.71 1.06 -5.06
C PRO A 390 -13.58 2.11 -5.04
N ILE A 391 -13.98 3.37 -4.98
CA ILE A 391 -13.12 4.49 -4.60
C ILE A 391 -13.36 4.68 -3.11
N VAL A 392 -12.36 4.34 -2.33
CA VAL A 392 -12.43 4.40 -0.87
C VAL A 392 -11.95 5.75 -0.38
N PHE A 393 -12.57 6.23 0.69
CA PHE A 393 -12.10 7.39 1.45
C PHE A 393 -11.77 6.91 2.85
N ASN A 394 -10.58 7.26 3.32
CA ASN A 394 -10.26 7.15 4.71
C ASN A 394 -11.05 8.24 5.45
N THR A 395 -11.97 7.86 6.34
CA THR A 395 -12.79 8.84 7.07
C THR A 395 -11.99 9.60 8.14
N ASP A 396 -10.71 9.28 8.30
CA ASP A 396 -9.75 10.03 9.07
C ASP A 396 -9.68 11.51 8.60
N PRO A 397 -10.06 12.47 9.46
CA PRO A 397 -9.99 13.90 9.15
C PRO A 397 -8.56 14.43 8.88
N ALA A 398 -7.50 13.64 9.15
CA ALA A 398 -6.13 14.00 8.83
C ALA A 398 -5.71 13.69 7.38
N SER A 399 -6.55 13.00 6.58
CA SER A 399 -6.20 12.58 5.22
C SER A 399 -6.88 13.36 4.08
N SER A 400 -7.66 14.41 4.40
CA SER A 400 -8.52 15.06 3.41
C SER A 400 -8.01 16.43 2.92
N VAL A 401 -7.01 16.46 2.03
CA VAL A 401 -6.97 17.48 0.96
C VAL A 401 -6.39 16.87 -0.32
N PRO A 402 -7.20 16.57 -1.35
CA PRO A 402 -6.69 16.42 -2.70
C PRO A 402 -6.04 17.74 -3.12
N GLU A 403 -4.75 17.71 -3.48
CA GLU A 403 -4.04 18.89 -3.96
C GLU A 403 -4.85 19.57 -5.09
N PRO A 404 -5.06 20.90 -5.05
CA PRO A 404 -5.51 21.61 -6.22
C PRO A 404 -4.43 21.47 -7.29
N ALA A 405 -4.77 20.87 -8.42
CA ALA A 405 -3.87 20.71 -9.57
C ALA A 405 -3.04 22.00 -9.78
N PRO A 406 -1.68 21.93 -9.77
CA PRO A 406 -0.79 23.10 -9.82
C PRO A 406 -1.07 24.08 -10.97
N PHE A 407 -1.74 23.59 -12.03
CA PHE A 407 -2.15 24.39 -13.18
C PHE A 407 -3.24 25.43 -12.88
N ALA A 408 -4.14 25.19 -11.91
CA ALA A 408 -5.21 26.12 -11.57
C ALA A 408 -4.67 27.41 -10.93
N LEU A 409 -3.69 27.30 -10.04
CA LEU A 409 -3.05 28.45 -9.39
C LEU A 409 -2.16 29.25 -10.37
N ILE A 410 -1.51 28.58 -11.32
CA ILE A 410 -0.72 29.25 -12.36
C ILE A 410 -1.62 30.01 -13.34
N LEU A 411 -2.77 29.47 -13.72
CA LEU A 411 -3.74 30.15 -14.60
C LEU A 411 -4.41 31.36 -13.93
N VAL A 412 -4.73 31.26 -12.63
CA VAL A 412 -5.24 32.42 -11.85
C VAL A 412 -4.16 33.49 -11.69
N GLY A 413 -2.90 33.10 -11.46
CA GLY A 413 -1.76 34.02 -11.38
C GLY A 413 -1.50 34.75 -12.70
N LEU A 414 -1.53 34.04 -13.83
CA LEU A 414 -1.28 34.63 -15.15
C LEU A 414 -2.43 35.53 -15.63
N THR A 415 -3.68 35.18 -15.35
CA THR A 415 -4.84 36.03 -15.67
C THR A 415 -4.86 37.32 -14.84
N ALA A 416 -4.49 37.25 -13.55
CA ALA A 416 -4.36 38.43 -12.69
C ALA A 416 -3.26 39.39 -13.17
N ILE A 417 -2.13 38.88 -13.67
CA ILE A 417 -1.04 39.70 -14.22
C ILE A 417 -1.44 40.36 -15.56
N PHE A 418 -2.19 39.65 -16.41
CA PHE A 418 -2.69 40.21 -17.67
C PHE A 418 -3.78 41.27 -17.47
N TRP A 419 -4.64 41.12 -16.45
CA TRP A 419 -5.67 42.11 -16.14
C TRP A 419 -5.09 43.39 -15.53
N ARG A 420 -4.03 43.28 -14.73
CA ARG A 420 -3.35 44.43 -14.13
C ARG A 420 -2.56 45.25 -15.14
N ARG A 421 -2.06 44.64 -16.23
CA ARG A 421 -1.40 45.36 -17.34
C ARG A 421 -2.35 46.09 -18.29
N ARG A 422 -3.64 45.72 -18.36
CA ARG A 422 -4.65 46.42 -19.20
C ARG A 422 -5.26 47.67 -18.57
N LYS A 423 -5.07 47.91 -17.27
CA LYS A 423 -5.54 49.13 -16.58
C LYS A 423 -4.48 50.24 -16.45
N ALA A 424 -3.28 50.03 -17.01
CA ALA A 424 -2.16 50.97 -16.90
C ALA A 424 -1.64 51.50 -18.26
N LEU A 425 -2.48 51.48 -19.30
CA LEU A 425 -2.24 52.16 -20.59
C LEU A 425 -3.43 53.04 -20.95
#